data_AF-A0A971Y8C7-F1
#
_entry.id   AF-A0A971Y8C7-F1
#
_cell.length_a   1.000
_cell.length_b   1.000
_cell.length_c   1.000
_cell.angle_alpha   90.00
_cell.angle_beta   90.00
_cell.angle_gamma   90.00
#
_symmetry.space_group_name_H-M   'P 1'
#
loop_
_entity.id
_entity.type
_entity.pdbx_description
1 polymer ?
#
loop_
_entity_poly.entity_id
_entity_poly.type
_entity_poly.pdbx_seq_one_letter_code
_entity_poly.pdbx_strand_id
1 'polypeptide(L)' 'MDLKETIKNLINVDIQTSDLGKLLRKPEKYVTSEGDLEKLNELFRLIKLTEKARSRK' A
#
# COMPACT_ATOMS: atom_id res chain seq x y z
N MET A 1 8.49 -4.71 -13.68
CA MET A 1 7.65 -3.59 -13.23
C MET A 1 7.97 -3.36 -11.78
N ASP A 2 8.40 -2.16 -11.40
CA ASP A 2 8.76 -1.86 -10.00
C ASP A 2 7.49 -1.81 -9.13
N LEU A 3 7.58 -2.24 -7.87
CA LEU A 3 6.48 -2.16 -6.91
C LEU A 3 6.01 -0.71 -6.76
N LYS A 4 6.95 0.24 -6.75
CA LYS A 4 6.65 1.68 -6.70
C LYS A 4 5.76 2.11 -7.85
N GLU A 5 6.16 1.77 -9.07
CA GLU A 5 5.40 2.08 -10.28
C GLU A 5 4.03 1.42 -10.25
N THR A 6 3.95 0.19 -9.75
CA THR A 6 2.68 -0.55 -9.63
C THR A 6 1.71 0.15 -8.70
N ILE A 7 2.13 0.49 -7.48
CA ILE A 7 1.28 1.20 -6.51
C ILE A 7 0.94 2.60 -7.02
N LYS A 8 1.90 3.31 -7.63
CA LYS A 8 1.67 4.62 -8.26
C LYS A 8 0.60 4.53 -9.34
N ASN A 9 0.65 3.54 -10.22
CA ASN A 9 -0.34 3.38 -11.28
C ASN A 9 -1.71 2.93 -10.76
N LEU A 10 -1.77 2.17 -9.66
CA LEU A 10 -3.03 1.66 -9.10
C LEU A 10 -3.82 2.72 -8.33
N ILE A 11 -3.15 3.51 -7.48
CA ILE A 11 -3.82 4.41 -6.54
C ILE A 11 -3.31 5.86 -6.60
N ASN A 12 -2.45 6.18 -7.57
CA ASN A 12 -1.84 7.50 -7.76
C ASN A 12 -1.19 8.03 -6.46
N VAL A 13 -0.33 7.19 -5.87
CA VAL A 13 0.48 7.49 -4.68
C VAL A 13 1.95 7.40 -5.03
N ASP A 14 2.74 8.41 -4.67
CA ASP A 14 4.19 8.35 -4.80
C ASP A 14 4.83 7.76 -3.54
N ILE A 15 5.65 6.72 -3.71
CA ILE A 15 6.29 6.00 -2.61
C ILE A 15 7.80 5.94 -2.76
N GLN A 16 8.49 6.20 -1.65
CA GLN A 16 9.94 6.32 -1.60
C GLN A 16 10.68 5.00 -1.38
N THR A 17 9.98 3.88 -1.17
CA THR A 17 10.59 2.54 -1.08
C THR A 17 9.96 1.54 -2.05
N SER A 18 10.79 0.66 -2.64
CA SER A 18 10.35 -0.51 -3.44
C SER A 18 10.28 -1.78 -2.58
N ASP A 19 10.68 -1.69 -1.30
CA ASP A 19 10.56 -2.77 -0.31
C ASP A 19 9.16 -2.76 0.30
N LEU A 20 8.32 -3.72 -0.13
CA LEU A 20 6.95 -3.88 0.37
C LEU A 20 6.91 -4.14 1.88
N GLY A 21 7.88 -4.89 2.41
CA GLY A 21 7.92 -5.24 3.83
C GLY A 21 8.17 -4.03 4.70
N LYS A 22 9.01 -3.09 4.24
CA LYS A 22 9.19 -1.79 4.89
C LYS A 22 7.94 -0.91 4.75
N LEU A 23 7.36 -0.87 3.57
CA LEU A 23 6.18 -0.07 3.28
C LEU A 23 4.96 -0.48 4.12
N LEU A 24 4.73 -1.78 4.29
CA LEU A 24 3.63 -2.32 5.11
C LEU A 24 3.79 -2.02 6.61
N ARG A 25 5.04 -1.96 7.11
CA ARG A 25 5.31 -1.74 8.54
C ARG A 25 5.26 -0.27 8.92
N LYS A 26 5.74 0.62 8.04
CA LYS A 26 5.89 2.05 8.29
C LYS A 26 5.57 2.88 7.04
N PRO A 27 4.32 2.83 6.53
CA PRO A 27 3.94 3.54 5.31
C PRO A 27 4.17 5.05 5.42
N GLU A 28 3.99 5.63 6.60
CA GLU A 28 4.18 7.05 6.91
C GLU A 28 5.61 7.56 6.66
N LYS A 29 6.60 6.65 6.62
CA LYS A 29 7.99 6.99 6.33
C LYS A 29 8.31 7.13 4.85
N TYR A 30 7.42 6.65 3.99
CA TYR A 30 7.71 6.50 2.56
C TYR A 30 6.70 7.24 1.68
N VAL A 31 5.74 7.95 2.27
CA VAL A 31 4.81 8.83 1.57
C VAL A 31 5.01 10.26 2.04
N THR A 32 4.77 11.23 1.15
CA THR A 32 5.04 12.64 1.40
C THR A 32 3.79 13.44 1.81
N SER A 33 2.61 12.84 1.70
CA SER A 33 1.31 13.46 1.92
C SER A 33 0.46 12.58 2.84
N GLU A 34 -0.29 13.21 3.73
CA GLU A 34 -1.28 12.54 4.57
C GLU A 34 -2.37 11.88 3.73
N GLY A 35 -2.81 12.52 2.65
CA GLY A 35 -3.79 11.93 1.73
C GLY A 35 -3.26 10.69 0.98
N ASP A 36 -1.95 10.64 0.71
CA ASP A 36 -1.33 9.46 0.11
C ASP A 36 -1.18 8.33 1.13
N LEU A 37 -0.89 8.68 2.39
CA LEU A 37 -0.89 7.73 3.50
C LEU A 37 -2.27 7.10 3.70
N GLU A 38 -3.34 7.89 3.66
CA GLU A 38 -4.72 7.40 3.77
C GLU A 38 -5.08 6.41 2.66
N LYS A 39 -4.82 6.77 1.40
CA LYS A 39 -5.06 5.88 0.25
C LYS A 39 -4.30 4.56 0.38
N LEU A 40 -3.04 4.62 0.80
CA LEU A 40 -2.20 3.45 0.96
C LEU A 40 -2.68 2.55 2.12
N ASN A 41 -3.10 3.16 3.23
CA ASN A 41 -3.69 2.43 4.36
C ASN A 41 -5.00 1.75 3.99
N GLU A 42 -5.86 2.41 3.21
CA GLU A 42 -7.11 1.82 2.72
C GLU A 42 -6.83 0.64 1.78
N LEU A 43 -5.85 0.76 0.87
CA LEU A 43 -5.41 -0.37 0.03
C LEU A 43 -4.99 -1.59 0.89
N PHE A 44 -4.17 -1.37 1.91
CA PHE A 44 -3.73 -2.47 2.80
C PHE A 44 -4.89 -3.07 3.59
N ARG A 45 -5.86 -2.26 4.01
CA ARG A 45 -7.09 -2.73 4.66
C ARG A 45 -7.90 -3.64 3.74
N LEU A 46 -8.09 -3.24 2.48
CA LEU A 46 -8.82 -4.02 1.48
C LEU A 46 -8.15 -5.36 1.19
N ILE A 47 -6.82 -5.39 1.09
CA ILE A 47 -6.04 -6.63 0.93
C ILE A 47 -6.30 -7.56 2.11
N LYS A 48 -6.17 -7.05 3.35
CA LYS A 48 -6.39 -7.83 4.58
C LYS A 48 -7.82 -8.38 4.67
N LEU A 49 -8.82 -7.61 4.25
CA LEU A 49 -10.22 -8.07 4.19
C LEU A 49 -10.40 -9.16 3.16
N THR A 50 -9.78 -9.03 1.99
CA THR A 50 -9.84 -10.01 0.91
C THR A 50 -9.17 -11.32 1.30
N GLU A 51 -8.02 -11.27 1.97
CA GLU A 51 -7.35 -12.44 2.53
C GLU A 51 -8.23 -13.16 3.55
N LYS A 52 -8.81 -12.41 4.50
CA LYS A 52 -9.77 -12.96 5.48
C LYS A 52 -10.98 -13.62 4.81
N ALA A 53 -11.51 -13.03 3.74
CA ALA A 53 -12.61 -13.60 2.98
C ALA A 53 -12.21 -14.87 2.23
N ARG A 54 -10.99 -14.91 1.68
CA ARG A 54 -10.45 -16.08 0.98
C ARG A 54 -10.17 -17.25 1.94
N SER A 55 -9.65 -16.99 3.14
CA SER A 55 -9.39 -18.02 4.15
C SER A 55 -10.64 -18.63 4.79
N ARG A 56 -11.83 -18.08 4.52
CA ARG A 56 -13.12 -18.60 5.00
C ARG A 56 -13.84 -19.49 3.96
N LYS A 57 -13.26 -19.65 2.76
CA LYS A 57 -13.67 -20.63 1.76
C LYS A 57 -12.78 -21.86 1.83
#